data_AF-A0A832CCX4-F1
#
_entry.id   AF-A0A832CCX4-F1
#
_cell.length_a   1.000
_cell.length_b   1.000
_cell.length_c   1.000
_cell.angle_alpha   90.00
_cell.angle_beta   90.00
_cell.angle_gamma   90.00
#
_symmetry.space_group_name_H-M   'P 1'
#
loop_
_entity.id
_entity.type
_entity.pdbx_description
1 polymer ?
#
loop_
_entity_poly.entity_id
_entity_poly.type
_entity_poly.pdbx_seq_one_letter_code
_entity_poly.pdbx_strand_id
1 'polypeptide(L)'
;LSEIEPLSFDNVYLVKGDVFDPSLNRKIMEIARGPVDVILSDLAPKFSGIHDLDHARQIELARTALKLAGTMMRPGGRMVLKLIMGSEFDKFLGEVRRMFRSVRLYKPKASRESSSEIYLVCRGLRCLPDQKP
;
A
#
# COMPACT_ATOMS: atom_id res chain seq x y z
N LEU A 1 -20.13 -0.46 0.48
CA LEU A 1 -19.06 -1.09 1.29
C LEU A 1 -19.73 -1.94 2.34
N SER A 2 -19.41 -3.22 2.41
CA SER A 2 -19.90 -4.13 3.45
C SER A 2 -19.56 -3.58 4.84
N GLU A 3 -20.36 -3.91 5.84
CA GLU A 3 -20.14 -3.39 7.19
C GLU A 3 -18.96 -4.08 7.88
N ILE A 4 -18.01 -3.24 8.27
CA ILE A 4 -16.84 -3.40 9.14
C ILE A 4 -17.17 -3.52 10.63
N GLU A 5 -17.36 -4.68 11.25
CA GLU A 5 -17.43 -4.69 12.72
C GLU A 5 -16.08 -4.21 13.29
N PRO A 6 -16.05 -3.15 14.13
CA PRO A 6 -14.81 -2.69 14.73
C PRO A 6 -14.22 -3.77 15.64
N LEU A 7 -12.90 -3.91 15.62
CA LEU A 7 -12.22 -4.74 16.61
C LEU A 7 -12.33 -4.08 17.98
N SER A 8 -12.65 -4.85 19.01
CA SER A 8 -12.90 -4.38 20.37
C SER A 8 -11.63 -4.05 21.16
N PHE A 9 -10.67 -3.36 20.53
CA PHE A 9 -9.40 -2.95 21.13
C PHE A 9 -9.29 -1.42 21.14
N ASP A 10 -8.95 -0.83 22.29
CA ASP A 10 -8.89 0.64 22.47
C ASP A 10 -7.83 1.33 21.59
N ASN A 11 -6.85 0.57 21.12
CA ASN A 11 -5.76 1.05 20.26
C ASN A 11 -5.99 0.74 18.77
N VAL A 12 -7.17 0.23 18.39
CA VAL A 12 -7.53 -0.05 16.99
C VAL A 12 -8.66 0.86 16.56
N TYR A 13 -8.40 1.64 15.52
CA TYR A 13 -9.37 2.58 14.96
C TYR A 13 -9.79 2.11 13.57
N LEU A 14 -11.09 1.94 13.36
CA LEU A 14 -11.65 1.65 12.04
C LEU A 14 -11.99 2.96 11.32
N VAL A 15 -11.37 3.19 10.18
CA VAL A 15 -11.67 4.34 9.31
C VAL A 15 -12.31 3.84 8.03
N LYS A 16 -13.59 4.16 7.83
CA LYS A 16 -14.32 3.86 6.59
C LYS A 16 -14.14 5.00 5.59
N GLY A 17 -13.62 4.68 4.41
CA GLY A 17 -13.50 5.63 3.30
C GLY A 17 -12.99 4.99 2.03
N ASP A 18 -12.90 5.80 0.98
CA ASP A 18 -12.32 5.41 -0.31
C ASP A 18 -10.83 5.78 -0.32
N VAL A 19 -9.98 4.83 -0.69
CA VAL A 19 -8.52 5.05 -0.82
C VAL A 19 -8.15 6.02 -1.94
N PHE A 20 -9.06 6.25 -2.90
CA PHE A 20 -8.90 7.24 -3.95
C PHE A 20 -9.32 8.65 -3.52
N ASP A 21 -10.05 8.79 -2.41
CA ASP A 21 -10.48 10.09 -1.87
C ASP A 21 -9.39 10.69 -0.98
N PRO A 22 -8.80 11.86 -1.33
CA PRO A 22 -7.80 12.54 -0.50
C PRO A 22 -8.30 12.91 0.90
N SER A 23 -9.63 12.98 1.12
CA SER A 23 -10.21 13.24 2.43
C SER A 23 -9.91 12.13 3.45
N LEU A 24 -9.69 10.90 2.98
CA LEU A 24 -9.34 9.76 3.84
C LEU A 24 -8.01 10.00 4.56
N ASN A 25 -7.02 10.57 3.86
CA ASN A 25 -5.69 10.81 4.41
C ASN A 25 -5.76 11.74 5.62
N ARG A 26 -6.58 12.80 5.55
CA ARG A 26 -6.77 13.74 6.66
C ARG A 26 -7.32 13.03 7.89
N LYS A 27 -8.36 12.21 7.73
CA LYS A 27 -8.97 11.43 8.83
C LYS A 27 -7.96 10.49 9.48
N ILE A 28 -7.16 9.78 8.68
CA ILE A 28 -6.15 8.86 9.22
C ILE A 28 -5.06 9.63 9.97
N MET A 29 -4.58 10.75 9.43
CA MET A 29 -3.53 11.57 10.04
C MET A 29 -3.99 12.25 11.35
N GLU A 30 -5.25 12.66 11.45
CA GLU A 30 -5.86 13.17 12.68
C GLU A 30 -5.86 12.10 13.78
N ILE A 31 -6.23 10.86 13.46
CA ILE A 31 -6.22 9.73 14.41
C ILE A 31 -4.78 9.35 14.77
N ALA A 32 -3.88 9.29 13.80
CA ALA A 32 -2.48 8.92 14.00
C ALA A 32 -1.68 9.99 14.76
N ARG A 33 -2.19 11.23 14.83
CA ARG A 33 -1.55 12.40 15.45
C ARG A 33 -0.16 12.70 14.88
N GLY A 34 0.01 12.48 13.58
CA GLY A 34 1.26 12.72 12.87
C GLY A 34 1.58 11.64 11.84
N PRO A 35 2.80 11.67 11.26
CA PRO A 35 3.21 10.71 10.25
C PRO A 35 3.33 9.29 10.81
N VAL A 36 2.92 8.30 10.03
CA VAL A 36 2.95 6.89 10.43
C VAL A 36 4.31 6.23 10.17
N ASP A 37 4.66 5.27 11.02
CA ASP A 37 5.89 4.47 10.87
C ASP A 37 5.79 3.43 9.74
N VAL A 38 4.61 2.82 9.62
CA VAL A 38 4.37 1.64 8.77
C VAL A 38 3.05 1.75 8.05
N ILE A 39 3.05 1.43 6.75
CA ILE A 39 1.82 1.17 5.98
C ILE A 39 1.84 -0.29 5.52
N LEU A 40 0.73 -1.00 5.76
CA LEU A 40 0.48 -2.34 5.24
C LEU A 40 -0.70 -2.24 4.25
N SER A 41 -0.47 -2.62 3.00
CA SER A 41 -1.50 -2.60 1.96
C SER A 41 -1.80 -4.01 1.50
N ASP A 42 -3.05 -4.42 1.74
CA ASP A 42 -3.63 -5.67 1.24
C ASP A 42 -4.71 -5.42 0.16
N LEU A 43 -4.66 -4.24 -0.48
CA LEU A 43 -5.65 -3.85 -1.49
C LEU A 43 -5.66 -4.86 -2.66
N ALA A 44 -6.87 -5.24 -3.07
CA ALA A 44 -7.12 -6.08 -4.23
C ALA A 44 -8.38 -5.59 -4.96
N PRO A 45 -8.40 -5.63 -6.29
CA PRO A 45 -9.59 -5.24 -7.04
C PRO A 45 -10.67 -6.32 -6.93
N LYS A 46 -11.90 -5.95 -7.29
CA LYS A 46 -12.90 -6.95 -7.66
C LYS A 46 -12.49 -7.59 -8.98
N PHE A 47 -12.19 -8.89 -8.96
CA PHE A 47 -11.79 -9.63 -10.15
C PHE A 47 -12.96 -9.75 -11.12
N SER A 48 -12.73 -9.34 -12.35
CA SER A 48 -13.65 -9.50 -13.48
C SER A 48 -13.44 -10.82 -14.22
N GLY A 49 -12.28 -11.46 -14.04
CA GLY A 49 -11.85 -12.63 -14.81
C GLY A 49 -11.08 -12.26 -16.07
N ILE A 50 -11.05 -10.97 -16.45
CA ILE A 50 -10.23 -10.45 -17.54
C ILE A 50 -8.87 -10.08 -16.95
N HIS A 51 -7.88 -10.95 -17.18
CA HIS A 51 -6.57 -10.86 -16.56
C HIS A 51 -5.92 -9.48 -16.67
N ASP A 52 -5.91 -8.88 -17.87
CA ASP A 52 -5.24 -7.60 -18.10
C ASP A 52 -5.93 -6.43 -17.41
N LEU A 53 -7.27 -6.45 -17.40
CA LEU A 53 -8.07 -5.43 -16.71
C LEU A 53 -7.91 -5.55 -15.19
N ASP A 54 -7.93 -6.77 -14.67
CA ASP A 54 -7.74 -7.04 -13.24
C ASP A 54 -6.33 -6.65 -12.80
N HIS A 55 -5.31 -6.93 -13.62
CA HIS A 55 -3.93 -6.52 -13.36
C HIS A 55 -3.77 -5.00 -13.36
N ALA A 56 -4.34 -4.30 -14.34
CA ALA A 56 -4.31 -2.84 -14.40
C ALA A 56 -4.94 -2.19 -13.16
N ARG A 57 -6.10 -2.69 -12.73
CA ARG A 57 -6.79 -2.22 -11.50
C ARG A 57 -5.98 -2.51 -10.23
N GLN A 58 -5.33 -3.66 -10.17
CA GLN A 58 -4.45 -4.03 -9.05
C GLN A 58 -3.27 -3.06 -8.94
N ILE A 59 -2.63 -2.75 -10.07
CA ILE A 59 -1.50 -1.82 -10.12
C ILE A 59 -1.95 -0.39 -9.77
N GLU A 60 -3.13 0.03 -10.19
CA GLU A 60 -3.71 1.32 -9.80
C GLU A 60 -3.88 1.43 -8.28
N LEU A 61 -4.46 0.41 -7.64
CA LEU A 61 -4.58 0.34 -6.18
C LEU A 61 -3.21 0.37 -5.48
N ALA A 62 -2.22 -0.35 -6.02
CA ALA A 62 -0.87 -0.36 -5.47
C ALA A 62 -0.19 1.01 -5.60
N ARG A 63 -0.37 1.71 -6.73
CA ARG A 63 0.09 3.09 -6.94
C ARG A 63 -0.59 4.06 -5.98
N THR A 64 -1.89 3.91 -5.71
CA THR A 64 -2.60 4.70 -4.70
C THR A 64 -1.97 4.50 -3.33
N ALA A 65 -1.74 3.25 -2.89
CA ALA A 65 -1.07 2.98 -1.63
C ALA A 65 0.35 3.57 -1.56
N LEU A 66 1.11 3.52 -2.66
CA LEU A 66 2.45 4.12 -2.74
C LEU A 66 2.40 5.67 -2.61
N LYS A 67 1.38 6.32 -3.19
CA LYS A 67 1.14 7.76 -3.01
C LYS A 67 0.83 8.09 -1.55
N LEU A 68 -0.02 7.29 -0.89
CA LEU A 68 -0.32 7.45 0.54
C LEU A 68 0.95 7.41 1.39
N ALA A 69 1.85 6.47 1.12
CA ALA A 69 3.15 6.39 1.77
C ALA A 69 3.97 7.68 1.64
N GLY A 70 4.01 8.29 0.44
CA GLY A 70 4.69 9.56 0.23
C GLY A 70 4.10 10.73 1.03
N THR A 71 2.80 10.70 1.34
CA THR A 71 2.11 11.80 2.04
C THR A 71 1.99 11.62 3.55
N MET A 72 1.94 10.37 4.04
CA MET A 72 1.55 10.06 5.41
C MET A 72 2.66 9.43 6.23
N MET A 73 3.69 8.85 5.60
CA MET A 73 4.76 8.19 6.35
C MET A 73 5.90 9.16 6.66
N ARG A 74 6.53 8.96 7.81
CA ARG A 74 7.77 9.68 8.14
C ARG A 74 8.94 9.25 7.24
N PRO A 75 9.96 10.11 7.06
CA PRO A 75 11.25 9.69 6.57
C PRO A 75 11.80 8.47 7.32
N GLY A 76 12.33 7.51 6.57
CA GLY A 76 12.81 6.24 7.13
C GLY A 76 11.73 5.20 7.41
N GLY A 77 10.44 5.52 7.19
CA GLY A 77 9.30 4.61 7.37
C GLY A 77 9.38 3.35 6.49
N ARG A 78 8.50 2.38 6.78
CA ARG A 78 8.47 1.07 6.13
C ARG A 78 7.10 0.77 5.53
N MET A 79 7.07 0.03 4.43
CA MET A 79 5.82 -0.31 3.77
C MET A 79 5.83 -1.77 3.34
N VAL A 80 4.68 -2.43 3.41
CA VAL A 80 4.45 -3.72 2.77
C VAL A 80 3.29 -3.58 1.79
N LEU A 81 3.51 -3.98 0.55
CA LEU A 81 2.52 -3.93 -0.53
C LEU A 81 2.24 -5.35 -1.03
N LYS A 82 0.99 -5.81 -0.99
CA LYS A 82 0.55 -6.97 -1.75
C LYS A 82 0.49 -6.62 -3.24
N LEU A 83 1.05 -7.48 -4.07
CA LEU A 83 1.04 -7.40 -5.53
C LEU A 83 0.66 -8.73 -6.16
N ILE A 84 0.10 -8.66 -7.38
CA ILE A 84 0.00 -9.81 -8.29
C ILE A 84 1.01 -9.56 -9.41
N MET A 85 1.84 -10.55 -9.73
CA MET A 85 2.78 -10.42 -10.84
C MET A 85 2.04 -10.39 -12.18
N GLY A 86 2.46 -9.49 -13.06
CA GLY A 86 1.89 -9.30 -14.39
C GLY A 86 2.68 -8.26 -15.18
N SER A 87 2.16 -7.84 -16.34
CA SER A 87 2.88 -7.05 -17.34
C SER A 87 3.46 -5.72 -16.81
N GLU A 88 2.75 -5.01 -15.93
CA GLU A 88 3.20 -3.74 -15.34
C GLU A 88 4.07 -3.89 -14.07
N PHE A 89 4.35 -5.11 -13.61
CA PHE A 89 5.02 -5.34 -12.33
C PHE A 89 6.40 -4.67 -12.25
N ASP A 90 7.27 -4.89 -13.24
CA ASP A 90 8.64 -4.37 -13.20
C ASP A 90 8.70 -2.83 -13.25
N LYS A 91 7.78 -2.23 -14.02
CA LYS A 91 7.62 -0.78 -14.07
C LYS A 91 7.22 -0.22 -12.70
N PHE A 92 6.22 -0.83 -12.06
CA PHE A 92 5.79 -0.43 -10.73
C PHE A 92 6.88 -0.68 -9.67
N LEU A 93 7.60 -1.80 -9.73
CA LEU A 93 8.74 -2.08 -8.86
C LEU A 93 9.83 -1.00 -8.98
N GLY A 94 10.06 -0.48 -10.19
CA GLY A 94 10.94 0.67 -10.42
C GLY A 94 10.45 1.96 -9.76
N GLU A 95 9.15 2.22 -9.75
CA GLU A 95 8.53 3.34 -9.01
C GLU A 95 8.80 3.21 -7.49
N VAL A 96 8.56 2.02 -6.92
CA VAL A 96 8.77 1.76 -5.49
C VAL A 96 10.24 1.87 -5.10
N ARG A 97 11.16 1.31 -5.90
CA ARG A 97 12.61 1.37 -5.66
C ARG A 97 13.16 2.79 -5.65
N ARG A 98 12.54 3.72 -6.38
CA ARG A 98 12.91 5.14 -6.33
C ARG A 98 12.52 5.80 -5.01
N MET A 99 11.43 5.37 -4.37
CA MET A 99 10.93 5.97 -3.12
C MET A 99 11.59 5.41 -1.86
N PHE A 100 12.07 4.16 -1.89
CA PHE A 100 12.62 3.49 -0.71
C PHE A 100 14.13 3.21 -0.83
N ARG A 101 14.83 3.12 0.30
CA ARG A 101 16.25 2.74 0.35
C ARG A 101 16.48 1.28 -0.04
N SER A 102 15.56 0.40 0.33
CA SER A 102 15.59 -1.00 -0.07
C SER A 102 14.19 -1.55 -0.29
N VAL A 103 14.05 -2.42 -1.30
CA VAL A 103 12.80 -3.09 -1.64
C VAL A 103 13.13 -4.56 -1.88
N ARG A 104 12.52 -5.45 -1.10
CA ARG A 104 12.68 -6.91 -1.23
C ARG A 104 11.36 -7.53 -1.65
N LEU A 105 11.44 -8.45 -2.61
CA LEU A 105 10.32 -9.29 -3.02
C LEU A 105 10.20 -10.44 -2.01
N TYR A 106 8.98 -10.72 -1.57
CA TYR A 106 8.68 -11.80 -0.64
C TYR A 106 7.47 -12.60 -1.12
N LYS A 107 7.67 -13.90 -1.34
CA LYS A 107 6.61 -14.86 -1.63
C LYS A 107 6.22 -15.56 -0.33
N PRO A 108 5.01 -15.37 0.22
CA PRO A 108 4.63 -16.02 1.46
C PRO A 108 4.51 -17.53 1.28
N LYS A 109 4.98 -18.29 2.28
CA LYS A 109 4.80 -19.76 2.33
C LYS A 109 3.32 -20.17 2.35
N ALA A 110 2.45 -19.30 2.85
CA ALA A 110 1.00 -19.52 2.91
C ALA A 110 0.29 -19.22 1.57
N SER A 111 0.97 -18.62 0.60
CA SER A 111 0.36 -18.39 -0.72
C SER A 111 0.29 -19.70 -1.49
N ARG A 112 -0.85 -19.95 -2.16
CA ARG A 112 -1.01 -21.13 -3.02
C ARG A 112 0.04 -21.09 -4.14
N GLU A 113 0.57 -22.25 -4.53
CA GLU A 113 1.58 -22.34 -5.61
C GLU A 113 1.09 -21.72 -6.91
N SER A 114 -0.21 -21.85 -7.21
CA SER A 114 -0.84 -21.30 -8.41
C SER A 114 -1.04 -19.77 -8.37
N SER A 115 -0.81 -19.12 -7.24
CA SER A 115 -1.01 -17.68 -7.11
C SER A 115 0.23 -16.93 -7.57
N SER A 116 0.05 -15.90 -8.39
CA SER A 116 1.11 -14.94 -8.74
C SER A 116 1.31 -13.86 -7.67
N GLU A 117 0.75 -14.04 -6.46
CA GLU A 117 0.86 -13.08 -5.36
C GLU A 117 2.29 -12.96 -4.85
N ILE A 118 2.73 -11.71 -4.63
CA ILE A 118 4.02 -11.36 -4.05
C ILE A 118 3.89 -10.13 -3.17
N TYR A 119 4.76 -9.97 -2.19
CA TYR A 119 4.81 -8.78 -1.35
C TYR A 119 6.09 -8.00 -1.60
N LEU A 120 5.98 -6.68 -1.71
CA LEU A 120 7.15 -5.80 -1.64
C LEU A 120 7.34 -5.34 -0.21
N VAL A 121 8.45 -5.78 0.40
CA VAL A 121 8.90 -5.31 1.71
C VAL A 121 9.84 -4.12 1.48
N CYS A 122 9.32 -2.92 1.73
CA CYS A 122 9.96 -1.65 1.45
C CYS A 122 10.47 -1.03 2.76
N ARG A 123 11.74 -0.62 2.79
CA ARG A 123 12.36 -0.05 3.99
C ARG A 123 13.06 1.26 3.68
N GLY A 124 12.87 2.22 4.57
CA GLY A 124 13.54 3.51 4.54
C GLY A 124 12.97 4.40 3.46
N LEU A 125 11.76 4.91 3.67
CA LEU A 125 11.21 5.96 2.80
C LEU A 125 12.22 7.11 2.72
N ARG A 126 12.56 7.53 1.50
CA ARG A 126 13.45 8.66 1.25
C ARG A 126 12.71 9.95 1.53
N CYS A 127 13.41 10.98 2.02
CA CYS A 127 12.82 12.31 2.10
C CYS A 127 12.43 12.76 0.69
N LEU A 128 11.17 13.15 0.50
CA LEU A 128 10.75 13.79 -0.73
C LEU A 128 11.42 15.18 -0.81
N PRO A 129 11.78 15.69 -2.00
CA PRO A 129 12.49 16.96 -2.16
C PRO A 129 11.81 18.15 -1.47
N ASP A 130 10.49 18.13 -1.35
CA ASP A 130 9.67 19.20 -0.75
C ASP A 130 9.49 19.10 0.78
N GLN A 131 10.20 18.19 1.44
CA GLN A 131 10.21 18.05 2.91
C GLN A 131 11.62 18.28 3.48
N LYS A 132 12.31 19.33 3.02
CA LYS A 132 13.40 19.92 3.82
C LYS A 132 12.79 20.81 4.91
N PRO A 133 13.32 20.77 6.14
CA PRO A 133 12.90 21.67 7.21
C PRO A 133 13.16 23.13 6.84
#